data_AF-A0A355TB97-F1
#
_entry.id   AF-A0A355TB97-F1
#
_cell.length_a   1.000
_cell.length_b   1.000
_cell.length_c   1.000
_cell.angle_alpha   90.00
_cell.angle_beta   90.00
_cell.angle_gamma   90.00
#
_symmetry.space_group_name_H-M   'P 1'
#
loop_
_entity.id
_entity.type
_entity.pdbx_description
1 polymer ?
#
loop_
_entity_poly.entity_id
_entity_poly.type
_entity_poly.pdbx_seq_one_letter_code
_entity_poly.pdbx_strand_id
1 'polypeptide(L)'
;QKEITHNEALNDLDILVQPVVASRTISTPPASPSDGDVYIVGGSATDAWSGREDDLAFYFSGWRFKTPEAGWQVYVTAESAFALFDGSSWSMRTIDASVSWDPASIATGSGLSSSTITATGAAFGDFVSVSAPYDLQGLVATAYVSAAGSVVIRLHNATGSAVDLASGTWNVRVIKG
;
A
#
# COMPACT_ATOMS: atom_id res chain seq x y z
N GLN A 1 8.97 42.05 8.88
CA GLN A 1 8.52 41.32 7.67
C GLN A 1 9.35 40.07 7.34
N LYS A 2 10.58 39.90 7.87
CA LYS A 2 11.39 38.66 7.71
C LYS A 2 10.81 37.44 8.42
N GLU A 3 10.07 37.66 9.51
CA GLU A 3 9.44 36.58 10.28
C GLU A 3 8.30 35.89 9.54
N ILE A 4 7.58 36.59 8.66
CA ILE A 4 6.45 36.02 7.90
C ILE A 4 6.97 35.03 6.86
N THR A 5 7.96 35.43 6.05
CA THR A 5 8.57 34.57 5.02
C THR A 5 9.40 33.44 5.59
N HIS A 6 10.01 33.64 6.77
CA HIS A 6 10.74 32.58 7.47
C HIS A 6 9.81 31.52 8.06
N ASN A 7 8.67 31.95 8.63
CA ASN A 7 7.66 31.03 9.17
C ASN A 7 6.96 30.25 8.05
N GLU A 8 6.72 30.87 6.90
CA GLU A 8 6.22 30.17 5.70
C GLU A 8 7.21 29.08 5.24
N ALA A 9 8.51 29.39 5.17
CA ALA A 9 9.53 28.41 4.80
C ALA A 9 9.69 27.27 5.83
N LEU A 10 9.52 27.57 7.13
CA LEU A 10 9.52 26.57 8.20
C LEU A 10 8.30 25.66 8.14
N ASN A 11 7.11 26.19 7.84
CA ASN A 11 5.89 25.39 7.66
C ASN A 11 6.02 24.46 6.43
N ASP A 12 6.59 24.95 5.33
CA ASP A 12 6.87 24.13 4.15
C ASP A 12 7.89 23.02 4.47
N LEU A 13 8.91 23.31 5.29
CA LEU A 13 9.89 22.32 5.73
C LEU A 13 9.28 21.27 6.66
N ASP A 14 8.44 21.67 7.61
CA ASP A 14 7.83 20.73 8.59
C ASP A 14 6.98 19.67 7.88
N ILE A 15 6.32 20.05 6.78
CA ILE A 15 5.53 19.14 5.94
C ILE A 15 6.41 18.23 5.10
N LEU A 16 7.52 18.72 4.56
CA LEU A 16 8.36 17.96 3.62
C LEU A 16 9.42 17.08 4.28
N VAL A 17 9.77 17.33 5.54
CA VAL A 17 10.82 16.58 6.23
C VAL A 17 10.32 15.19 6.66
N GLN A 18 9.05 15.04 7.03
CA GLN A 18 8.42 13.75 7.39
C GLN A 18 6.93 13.70 7.02
N PRO A 19 6.56 13.77 5.73
CA PRO A 19 5.16 13.77 5.34
C PRO A 19 4.48 12.44 5.69
N VAL A 20 3.66 12.49 6.74
CA VAL A 20 2.69 11.46 7.09
C VAL A 20 1.33 11.96 6.61
N VAL A 21 0.75 11.27 5.66
CA VAL A 21 -0.59 11.59 5.15
C VAL A 21 -1.59 10.59 5.69
N ALA A 22 -2.79 11.05 6.02
CA ALA A 22 -3.84 10.22 6.57
C ALA A 22 -4.43 9.28 5.50
N SER A 23 -4.64 9.77 4.29
CA SER A 23 -5.15 9.00 3.15
C SER A 23 -4.70 9.62 1.83
N ARG A 24 -4.75 8.82 0.76
CA ARG A 24 -4.49 9.24 -0.62
C ARG A 24 -5.65 9.07 -1.60
N THR A 25 -6.79 8.57 -1.11
CA THR A 25 -7.90 8.15 -1.98
C THR A 25 -9.16 8.97 -1.77
N ILE A 26 -9.19 9.86 -0.78
CA ILE A 26 -10.35 10.72 -0.53
C ILE A 26 -10.32 11.94 -1.45
N SER A 27 -11.46 12.25 -2.06
CA SER A 27 -11.59 13.35 -3.05
C SER A 27 -12.40 14.53 -2.53
N THR A 28 -12.95 14.40 -1.32
CA THR A 28 -13.67 15.46 -0.63
C THR A 28 -12.94 15.75 0.67
N PRO A 29 -12.64 17.02 0.99
CA PRO A 29 -12.04 17.38 2.26
C PRO A 29 -12.89 16.88 3.44
N PRO A 30 -12.28 16.39 4.52
CA PRO A 30 -13.00 16.14 5.77
C PRO A 30 -13.76 17.40 6.22
N ALA A 31 -14.97 17.23 6.75
CA ALA A 31 -15.80 18.36 7.19
C ALA A 31 -15.25 19.07 8.46
N SER A 32 -14.45 18.35 9.25
CA SER A 32 -13.85 18.84 10.50
C SER A 32 -12.36 18.45 10.57
N PRO A 33 -11.49 19.03 9.73
CA PRO A 33 -10.06 18.75 9.76
C PRO A 33 -9.40 19.43 10.97
N SER A 34 -8.33 18.82 11.48
CA SER A 34 -7.49 19.36 12.55
C SER A 34 -6.22 19.99 11.97
N ASP A 35 -5.68 21.00 12.65
CA ASP A 35 -4.39 21.58 12.25
C ASP A 35 -3.30 20.49 12.26
N GLY A 36 -2.57 20.38 11.16
CA GLY A 36 -1.58 19.33 10.94
C GLY A 36 -2.08 18.13 10.13
N ASP A 37 -3.38 18.02 9.83
CA ASP A 37 -3.87 16.96 8.94
C ASP A 37 -3.31 17.14 7.53
N VAL A 38 -2.77 16.05 6.96
CA VAL A 38 -2.26 16.02 5.58
C VAL A 38 -2.89 14.87 4.82
N TYR A 39 -3.26 15.12 3.56
CA TYR A 39 -3.82 14.16 2.62
C TYR A 39 -3.15 14.29 1.26
N ILE A 40 -3.09 13.20 0.51
CA ILE A 40 -3.00 13.31 -0.96
C ILE A 40 -4.42 13.43 -1.47
N VAL A 41 -4.69 14.46 -2.27
CA VAL A 41 -6.01 14.68 -2.86
C VAL A 41 -6.28 13.57 -3.88
N GLY A 42 -7.32 12.77 -3.63
CA GLY A 42 -7.77 11.72 -4.53
C GLY A 42 -8.36 12.27 -5.83
N GLY A 43 -8.50 11.40 -6.84
CA GLY A 43 -9.05 11.80 -8.14
C GLY A 43 -10.51 12.28 -8.06
N SER A 44 -10.92 13.14 -8.99
CA SER A 44 -12.25 13.80 -8.99
C SER A 44 -12.48 14.68 -7.75
N ALA A 45 -11.55 15.59 -7.50
CA ALA A 45 -11.56 16.40 -6.29
C ALA A 45 -12.73 17.38 -6.25
N THR A 46 -13.30 17.58 -5.06
CA THR A 46 -14.51 18.36 -4.81
C THR A 46 -14.28 19.44 -3.76
N ASP A 47 -15.23 20.38 -3.64
CA ASP A 47 -15.18 21.49 -2.68
C ASP A 47 -13.85 22.26 -2.72
N ALA A 48 -13.24 22.50 -1.55
CA ALA A 48 -11.98 23.23 -1.43
C ALA A 48 -10.81 22.54 -2.15
N TRP A 49 -10.94 21.26 -2.51
CA TRP A 49 -9.91 20.48 -3.18
C TRP A 49 -10.08 20.44 -4.71
N SER A 50 -11.14 21.04 -5.26
CA SER A 50 -11.42 20.97 -6.71
C SER A 50 -10.23 21.45 -7.57
N GLY A 51 -9.81 20.60 -8.52
CA GLY A 51 -8.68 20.87 -9.43
C GLY A 51 -7.29 20.70 -8.80
N ARG A 52 -7.21 20.03 -7.64
CA ARG A 52 -5.98 19.78 -6.87
C ARG A 52 -5.65 18.29 -6.77
N GLU A 53 -6.11 17.48 -7.71
CA GLU A 53 -5.80 16.04 -7.74
C GLU A 53 -4.28 15.80 -7.63
N ASP A 54 -3.90 14.78 -6.86
CA ASP A 54 -2.52 14.39 -6.56
C ASP A 54 -1.68 15.40 -5.73
N ASP A 55 -2.15 16.63 -5.48
CA ASP A 55 -1.50 17.57 -4.57
C ASP A 55 -1.54 17.06 -3.11
N LEU A 56 -0.53 17.42 -2.33
CA LEU A 56 -0.58 17.29 -0.87
C LEU A 56 -1.43 18.42 -0.31
N ALA A 57 -2.59 18.09 0.27
CA ALA A 57 -3.45 19.00 0.98
C ALA A 57 -3.16 18.95 2.48
N PHE A 58 -2.75 20.07 3.07
CA PHE A 58 -2.49 20.19 4.51
C PHE A 58 -3.40 21.25 5.12
N TYR A 59 -3.92 20.96 6.31
CA TYR A 59 -4.82 21.86 7.01
C TYR A 59 -4.07 22.63 8.11
N PHE A 60 -4.16 23.96 8.06
CA PHE A 60 -3.67 24.84 9.12
C PHE A 60 -4.49 26.12 9.15
N SER A 61 -5.57 26.12 9.93
CA SER A 61 -6.61 27.15 9.89
C SER A 61 -7.18 27.41 8.48
N GLY A 62 -7.13 26.40 7.62
CA GLY A 62 -7.48 26.44 6.20
C GLY A 62 -6.66 25.46 5.37
N TRP A 63 -7.22 25.03 4.23
CA TRP A 63 -6.53 24.13 3.29
C TRP A 63 -5.43 24.86 2.52
N ARG A 64 -4.27 24.23 2.46
CA ARG A 64 -3.12 24.63 1.65
C ARG A 64 -2.65 23.43 0.86
N PHE A 65 -2.01 23.68 -0.28
CA PHE A 65 -1.67 22.65 -1.25
C PHE A 65 -0.21 22.74 -1.67
N LYS A 66 0.41 21.58 -1.88
CA LYS A 66 1.74 21.46 -2.47
C LYS A 66 1.72 20.42 -3.58
N THR A 67 2.08 20.83 -4.78
CA THR A 67 2.24 19.91 -5.91
C THR A 67 3.50 19.08 -5.73
N PRO A 68 3.41 17.74 -5.79
CA PRO A 68 4.57 16.88 -5.60
C PRO A 68 5.52 16.93 -6.79
N GLU A 69 6.80 16.72 -6.52
CA GLU A 69 7.81 16.49 -7.55
C GLU A 69 8.20 15.01 -7.60
N ALA A 70 8.69 14.57 -8.76
CA ALA A 70 9.15 13.20 -8.95
C ALA A 70 10.19 12.82 -7.88
N GLY A 71 10.00 11.66 -7.25
CA GLY A 71 10.86 11.16 -6.18
C GLY A 71 10.36 11.48 -4.77
N TRP A 72 9.32 12.29 -4.60
CA TRP A 72 8.73 12.55 -3.28
C TRP A 72 8.13 11.27 -2.69
N GLN A 73 8.36 11.07 -1.40
CA GLN A 73 7.87 9.92 -0.65
C GLN A 73 7.07 10.39 0.56
N VAL A 74 5.93 9.73 0.80
CA VAL A 74 5.10 9.97 1.98
C VAL A 74 4.70 8.65 2.61
N TYR A 75 4.50 8.65 3.93
CA TYR A 75 3.89 7.51 4.60
C TYR A 75 2.37 7.70 4.64
N VAL A 76 1.62 6.75 4.08
CA VAL A 76 0.15 6.80 4.04
C VAL A 76 -0.39 5.93 5.15
N THR A 77 -1.02 6.56 6.15
CA THR A 77 -1.43 5.89 7.39
C THR A 77 -2.54 4.87 7.15
N ALA A 78 -3.54 5.21 6.34
CA ALA A 78 -4.67 4.30 6.04
C ALA A 78 -4.22 2.99 5.37
N GLU A 79 -3.10 3.00 4.64
CA GLU A 79 -2.54 1.84 3.94
C GLU A 79 -1.31 1.26 4.65
N SER A 80 -0.84 1.87 5.73
CA SER A 80 0.35 1.46 6.48
C SER A 80 1.60 1.23 5.62
N ALA A 81 1.77 2.06 4.58
CA ALA A 81 2.84 1.90 3.60
C ALA A 81 3.27 3.23 2.98
N PHE A 82 4.46 3.23 2.38
CA PHE A 82 4.99 4.39 1.67
C PHE A 82 4.43 4.49 0.25
N ALA A 83 4.05 5.71 -0.13
CA ALA A 83 3.78 6.08 -1.52
C ALA A 83 4.97 6.87 -2.09
N LEU A 84 5.27 6.65 -3.36
CA LEU A 84 6.26 7.39 -4.14
C LEU A 84 5.53 8.12 -5.28
N PHE A 85 5.82 9.39 -5.45
CA PHE A 85 5.38 10.13 -6.63
C PHE A 85 6.39 9.91 -7.77
N ASP A 86 5.95 9.35 -8.89
CA ASP A 86 6.82 9.03 -10.03
C ASP A 86 7.01 10.21 -11.01
N GLY A 87 6.40 11.36 -10.72
CA GLY A 87 6.33 12.53 -11.60
C GLY A 87 4.99 12.69 -12.31
N SER A 88 4.12 11.68 -12.23
CA SER A 88 2.78 11.69 -12.81
C SER A 88 1.69 11.27 -11.82
N SER A 89 1.98 10.31 -10.95
CA SER A 89 1.01 9.79 -9.99
C SER A 89 1.67 9.23 -8.74
N TRP A 90 0.88 9.12 -7.67
CA TRP A 90 1.29 8.42 -6.46
C TRP A 90 1.11 6.90 -6.63
N SER A 91 2.18 6.15 -6.39
CA SER A 91 2.14 4.69 -6.37
C SER A 91 2.62 4.14 -5.02
N MET A 92 1.91 3.16 -4.47
CA MET A 92 2.35 2.47 -3.25
C MET A 92 3.59 1.64 -3.55
N ARG A 93 4.64 1.72 -2.72
CA ARG A 93 5.84 0.88 -2.88
C ARG A 93 5.60 -0.57 -2.48
N THR A 94 4.64 -0.79 -1.59
CA THR A 94 4.23 -2.11 -1.13
C THR A 94 2.72 -2.23 -1.07
N ILE A 95 2.19 -3.41 -1.34
CA ILE A 95 0.78 -3.75 -1.16
C ILE A 95 0.73 -4.99 -0.28
N ASP A 96 0.10 -4.84 0.88
CA ASP A 96 -0.14 -5.95 1.80
C ASP A 96 -1.55 -6.49 1.60
N ALA A 97 -1.66 -7.81 1.49
CA ALA A 97 -2.94 -8.50 1.39
C ALA A 97 -2.87 -9.82 2.15
N SER A 98 -4.02 -10.40 2.45
CA SER A 98 -4.09 -11.65 3.19
C SER A 98 -5.27 -12.51 2.77
N VAL A 99 -5.19 -13.79 3.08
CA VAL A 99 -6.26 -14.76 2.86
C VAL A 99 -6.30 -15.75 4.02
N SER A 100 -7.50 -16.01 4.55
CA SER A 100 -7.73 -17.14 5.44
C SER A 100 -7.90 -18.38 4.59
N TRP A 101 -7.00 -19.34 4.74
CA TRP A 101 -6.92 -20.52 3.88
C TRP A 101 -6.67 -21.78 4.71
N ASP A 102 -7.44 -22.82 4.42
CA ASP A 102 -7.26 -24.18 4.89
C ASP A 102 -6.83 -25.05 3.69
N PRO A 103 -5.52 -25.28 3.49
CA PRO A 103 -5.03 -26.07 2.37
C PRO A 103 -5.44 -27.53 2.55
N ALA A 104 -6.13 -28.11 1.57
CA ALA A 104 -6.34 -29.55 1.55
C ALA A 104 -5.00 -30.30 1.54
N SER A 105 -4.97 -31.52 2.10
CA SER A 105 -3.79 -32.37 2.10
C SER A 105 -3.15 -32.49 0.72
N ILE A 106 -1.84 -32.25 0.65
CA ILE A 106 -1.08 -32.16 -0.60
C ILE A 106 -0.25 -33.43 -0.74
N ALA A 107 -0.53 -34.22 -1.77
CA ALA A 107 0.25 -35.43 -2.09
C ALA A 107 1.70 -35.11 -2.48
N THR A 108 2.60 -36.06 -2.31
CA THR A 108 4.01 -35.95 -2.72
C THR A 108 4.15 -35.54 -4.19
N GLY A 109 5.00 -34.55 -4.46
CA GLY A 109 5.27 -34.02 -5.80
C GLY A 109 4.13 -33.18 -6.40
N SER A 110 3.06 -32.93 -5.64
CA SER A 110 1.93 -32.12 -6.07
C SER A 110 2.03 -30.69 -5.55
N GLY A 111 1.26 -29.79 -6.17
CA GLY A 111 1.09 -28.42 -5.70
C GLY A 111 -0.38 -28.03 -5.59
N LEU A 112 -0.64 -27.05 -4.73
CA LEU A 112 -1.97 -26.51 -4.48
C LEU A 112 -1.89 -24.99 -4.47
N SER A 113 -2.90 -24.32 -5.02
CA SER A 113 -3.01 -22.87 -5.02
C SER A 113 -4.12 -22.40 -4.10
N SER A 114 -3.93 -21.24 -3.47
CA SER A 114 -5.00 -20.55 -2.76
C SER A 114 -6.09 -20.05 -3.74
N SER A 115 -7.19 -19.55 -3.20
CA SER A 115 -8.06 -18.63 -3.94
C SER A 115 -7.31 -17.35 -4.31
N THR A 116 -7.88 -16.58 -5.24
CA THR A 116 -7.37 -15.26 -5.59
C THR A 116 -7.42 -14.32 -4.39
N ILE A 117 -6.30 -13.64 -4.14
CA ILE A 117 -6.16 -12.61 -3.13
C ILE A 117 -6.16 -11.26 -3.83
N THR A 118 -7.05 -10.37 -3.40
CA THR A 118 -7.13 -9.00 -3.95
C THR A 118 -5.94 -8.17 -3.44
N ALA A 119 -5.12 -7.68 -4.37
CA ALA A 119 -3.98 -6.82 -4.11
C ALA A 119 -4.01 -5.66 -5.11
N THR A 120 -4.93 -4.71 -4.91
CA THR A 120 -5.17 -3.58 -5.83
C THR A 120 -3.87 -2.82 -6.12
N GLY A 121 -3.52 -2.69 -7.40
CA GLY A 121 -2.27 -2.04 -7.85
C GLY A 121 -1.11 -3.01 -8.11
N ALA A 122 -1.25 -4.30 -7.80
CA ALA A 122 -0.29 -5.31 -8.21
C ALA A 122 -0.30 -5.48 -9.74
N ALA A 123 0.87 -5.59 -10.36
CA ALA A 123 1.06 -5.75 -11.79
C ALA A 123 2.13 -6.81 -12.08
N PHE A 124 2.09 -7.39 -13.28
CA PHE A 124 3.14 -8.33 -13.69
C PHE A 124 4.52 -7.66 -13.63
N GLY A 125 5.51 -8.37 -13.10
CA GLY A 125 6.85 -7.85 -12.85
C GLY A 125 7.08 -7.41 -11.40
N ASP A 126 6.03 -7.23 -10.59
CA ASP A 126 6.18 -6.98 -9.16
C ASP A 126 6.72 -8.22 -8.43
N PHE A 127 7.52 -7.98 -7.39
CA PHE A 127 7.96 -9.04 -6.49
C PHE A 127 6.82 -9.39 -5.54
N VAL A 128 6.59 -10.68 -5.29
CA VAL A 128 5.59 -11.13 -4.31
C VAL A 128 6.25 -12.03 -3.29
N SER A 129 6.17 -11.62 -2.02
CA SER A 129 6.61 -12.42 -0.88
C SER A 129 5.39 -12.99 -0.17
N VAL A 130 5.54 -14.20 0.38
CA VAL A 130 4.50 -14.90 1.15
C VAL A 130 5.00 -15.18 2.55
N SER A 131 4.16 -14.96 3.55
CA SER A 131 4.39 -15.31 4.94
C SER A 131 3.35 -16.33 5.38
N ALA A 132 3.83 -17.53 5.71
CA ALA A 132 3.00 -18.57 6.29
C ALA A 132 2.70 -18.29 7.77
N PRO A 133 1.51 -18.64 8.27
CA PRO A 133 1.15 -18.48 9.69
C PRO A 133 1.74 -19.55 10.62
N TYR A 134 2.37 -20.60 10.08
CA TYR A 134 2.88 -21.76 10.82
C TYR A 134 4.02 -22.45 10.07
N ASP A 135 4.62 -23.48 10.68
CA ASP A 135 5.59 -24.36 10.03
C ASP A 135 4.96 -25.11 8.85
N LEU A 136 5.62 -25.05 7.70
CA LEU A 136 5.18 -25.69 6.45
C LEU A 136 5.51 -27.18 6.38
N GLN A 137 6.18 -27.73 7.40
CA GLN A 137 6.50 -29.16 7.46
C GLN A 137 7.30 -29.63 6.23
N GLY A 138 8.15 -28.75 5.68
CA GLY A 138 8.97 -29.01 4.49
C GLY A 138 8.33 -28.67 3.14
N LEU A 139 7.10 -28.14 3.10
CA LEU A 139 6.52 -27.58 1.87
C LEU A 139 7.21 -26.27 1.48
N VAL A 140 7.22 -26.00 0.18
CA VAL A 140 7.70 -24.72 -0.37
C VAL A 140 6.49 -23.85 -0.69
N ALA A 141 6.46 -22.63 -0.15
CA ALA A 141 5.46 -21.62 -0.50
C ALA A 141 6.06 -20.57 -1.44
N THR A 142 5.31 -20.25 -2.49
CA THR A 142 5.59 -19.16 -3.42
C THR A 142 4.32 -18.34 -3.61
N ALA A 143 4.45 -17.11 -4.07
CA ALA A 143 3.31 -16.30 -4.49
C ALA A 143 3.69 -15.50 -5.73
N TYR A 144 2.70 -15.14 -6.52
CA TYR A 144 2.90 -14.37 -7.75
C TYR A 144 1.65 -13.59 -8.11
N VAL A 145 1.83 -12.54 -8.91
CA VAL A 145 0.73 -11.79 -9.52
C VAL A 145 0.07 -12.67 -10.58
N SER A 146 -1.17 -13.08 -10.33
CA SER A 146 -1.94 -13.96 -11.22
C SER A 146 -2.69 -13.17 -12.29
N ALA A 147 -3.07 -11.93 -11.99
CA ALA A 147 -3.64 -10.94 -12.90
C ALA A 147 -3.43 -9.53 -12.30
N ALA A 148 -3.71 -8.48 -13.07
CA ALA A 148 -3.68 -7.12 -12.55
C ALA A 148 -4.57 -6.99 -11.29
N GLY A 149 -4.00 -6.47 -10.21
CA GLY A 149 -4.67 -6.33 -8.92
C GLY A 149 -4.89 -7.64 -8.15
N SER A 150 -4.30 -8.76 -8.58
CA SER A 150 -4.59 -10.09 -8.04
C SER A 150 -3.32 -10.92 -7.84
N VAL A 151 -3.21 -11.56 -6.68
CA VAL A 151 -2.11 -12.48 -6.35
C VAL A 151 -2.64 -13.83 -5.89
N VAL A 152 -1.83 -14.87 -6.07
CA VAL A 152 -2.14 -16.24 -5.63
C VAL A 152 -0.92 -16.82 -4.92
N ILE A 153 -1.16 -17.56 -3.83
CA ILE A 153 -0.15 -18.38 -3.18
C ILE A 153 -0.17 -19.76 -3.82
N ARG A 154 1.01 -20.34 -4.03
CA ARG A 154 1.19 -21.72 -4.47
C ARG A 154 2.11 -22.46 -3.51
N LEU A 155 1.59 -23.57 -2.99
CA LEU A 155 2.34 -24.55 -2.22
C LEU A 155 2.80 -25.68 -3.14
N HIS A 156 3.98 -26.21 -2.87
CA HIS A 156 4.52 -27.40 -3.51
C HIS A 156 5.06 -28.36 -2.45
N ASN A 157 4.57 -29.60 -2.47
CA ASN A 157 5.05 -30.65 -1.59
C ASN A 157 6.22 -31.40 -2.22
N ALA A 158 7.43 -31.05 -1.80
CA ALA A 158 8.67 -31.75 -2.20
C ALA A 158 9.10 -32.84 -1.20
N THR A 159 8.27 -33.16 -0.21
CA THR A 159 8.58 -34.16 0.83
C THR A 159 8.24 -35.58 0.38
N GLY A 160 8.65 -36.58 1.17
CA GLY A 160 8.41 -37.99 0.87
C GLY A 160 7.00 -38.52 1.19
N SER A 161 6.13 -37.70 1.77
CA SER A 161 4.78 -38.10 2.20
C SER A 161 3.75 -37.01 1.89
N ALA A 162 2.47 -37.36 1.94
CA ALA A 162 1.41 -36.34 1.95
C ALA A 162 1.52 -35.48 3.22
N VAL A 163 1.30 -34.17 3.07
CA VAL A 163 1.32 -33.21 4.18
C VAL A 163 -0.05 -32.56 4.28
N ASP A 164 -0.54 -32.44 5.50
CA ASP A 164 -1.79 -31.78 5.84
C ASP A 164 -1.48 -30.58 6.74
N LEU A 165 -1.82 -29.38 6.27
CA LEU A 165 -1.56 -28.13 6.99
C LEU A 165 -2.84 -27.69 7.69
N ALA A 166 -2.71 -26.92 8.78
CA ALA A 166 -3.87 -26.36 9.46
C ALA A 166 -4.47 -25.17 8.69
N SER A 167 -5.70 -24.80 9.03
CA SER A 167 -6.25 -23.50 8.62
C SER A 167 -5.47 -22.34 9.24
N GLY A 168 -5.26 -21.25 8.49
CA GLY A 168 -4.63 -20.05 9.00
C GLY A 168 -4.73 -18.85 8.05
N THR A 169 -4.38 -17.66 8.55
CA THR A 169 -4.30 -16.45 7.73
C THR A 169 -2.91 -16.31 7.14
N TRP A 170 -2.83 -16.42 5.83
CA TRP A 170 -1.61 -16.22 5.07
C TRP A 170 -1.51 -14.77 4.62
N ASN A 171 -0.32 -14.19 4.75
CA ASN A 171 -0.06 -12.82 4.32
C ASN A 171 0.81 -12.82 3.07
N VAL A 172 0.56 -11.89 2.17
CA VAL A 172 1.37 -11.63 0.99
C VAL A 172 1.72 -10.15 0.95
N ARG A 173 2.98 -9.87 0.61
CA ARG A 173 3.45 -8.51 0.36
C ARG A 173 3.96 -8.44 -1.07
N VAL A 174 3.30 -7.59 -1.85
CA VAL A 174 3.75 -7.19 -3.18
C VAL A 174 4.68 -6.00 -3.03
N ILE A 175 5.83 -6.04 -3.69
CA ILE A 175 6.80 -4.94 -3.76
C ILE A 175 6.92 -4.52 -5.21
N LYS A 176 6.72 -3.23 -5.49
CA LYS A 176 6.76 -2.71 -6.86
C LYS A 176 8.14 -2.87 -7.49
N GLY A 177 8.17 -3.54 -8.64
CA GLY A 177 9.37 -3.80 -9.45
C GLY A 177 9.93 -2.57 -10.15
#